data_AF-A0A2I0IFQ0-F1
#
_entry.id   AF-A0A2I0IFQ0-F1
#
_cell.length_a   1.000
_cell.length_b   1.000
_cell.length_c   1.000
_cell.angle_alpha   90.00
_cell.angle_beta   90.00
_cell.angle_gamma   90.00
#
_symmetry.space_group_name_H-M   'P 1'
#
loop_
_entity.id
_entity.type
_entity.pdbx_description
1 polymer ?
#
loop_
_entity_poly.entity_id
_entity_poly.type
_entity_poly.pdbx_seq_one_letter_code
_entity_poly.pdbx_strand_id
1 'polypeptide(L)'
;EDFERTGVNSIVTVSVRDIQGEGFPEEFCGRADSIFLDLPQPWLAIPSAAKMLKPDGTLCSFSPCIEQVQRSCEVLRTNFTDIRTFEILLRTYEVREVKMDACRDSNNESPKKPPCKRRQMIGANNGDDISSPTVMAKPSSEARGHTGYLTFARLKCL
;
A
#
# COMPACT_ATOMS: atom_id res chain seq x y z
N GLU A 1 -0.08 19.76 22.13
CA GLU A 1 0.81 20.42 21.16
C GLU A 1 0.58 19.97 19.71
N ASP A 2 1.00 18.78 19.27
CA ASP A 2 0.89 18.40 17.83
C ASP A 2 -0.57 18.25 17.33
N PHE A 3 -1.44 17.61 18.11
CA PHE A 3 -2.87 17.46 17.77
C PHE A 3 -3.65 18.78 17.77
N GLU A 4 -3.23 19.74 18.61
CA GLU A 4 -3.80 21.09 18.63
C GLU A 4 -3.35 21.89 17.41
N ARG A 5 -2.05 21.83 17.07
CA ARG A 5 -1.49 22.49 15.88
C ARG A 5 -2.12 22.00 14.59
N THR A 6 -2.49 20.72 14.53
CA THR A 6 -3.16 20.10 13.37
C THR A 6 -4.69 20.24 13.40
N GLY A 7 -5.27 20.75 14.49
CA GLY A 7 -6.71 20.97 14.62
C GLY A 7 -7.55 19.71 14.82
N VAL A 8 -6.94 18.56 15.13
CA VAL A 8 -7.65 17.26 15.30
C VAL A 8 -7.88 16.87 16.76
N ASN A 9 -7.54 17.76 17.71
CA ASN A 9 -7.67 17.51 19.14
C ASN A 9 -9.11 17.13 19.58
N SER A 10 -10.14 17.59 18.88
CA SER A 10 -11.54 17.27 19.21
C SER A 10 -11.95 15.83 18.90
N ILE A 11 -11.18 15.12 18.05
CA ILE A 11 -11.49 13.75 17.62
C ILE A 11 -10.44 12.73 18.08
N VAL A 12 -9.35 13.18 18.71
CA VAL A 12 -8.27 12.32 19.21
C VAL A 12 -8.21 12.44 20.73
N THR A 13 -8.24 11.29 21.40
CA THR A 13 -7.98 11.20 22.84
C THR A 13 -6.73 10.36 23.04
N VAL A 14 -5.78 10.88 23.82
CA VAL A 14 -4.49 10.23 24.08
C VAL A 14 -4.45 9.76 25.53
N SER A 15 -4.11 8.49 25.73
CA SER A 15 -3.93 7.89 27.05
C SER A 15 -2.54 7.28 27.16
N VAL A 16 -1.86 7.49 28.29
CA VAL A 16 -0.58 6.82 28.59
C VAL A 16 -0.88 5.51 29.33
N ARG A 17 -0.63 4.38 28.69
CA ARG A 17 -0.85 3.04 29.24
C ARG A 17 -0.03 2.00 28.49
N ASP A 18 0.43 0.96 29.19
CA ASP A 18 1.01 -0.23 28.55
C ASP A 18 -0.09 -1.17 28.08
N ILE A 19 -0.43 -1.11 26.81
CA ILE A 19 -1.45 -1.99 26.22
C ILE A 19 -0.99 -3.44 26.02
N GLN A 20 0.31 -3.74 26.08
CA GLN A 20 0.82 -5.11 25.98
C GLN A 20 0.74 -5.84 27.33
N GLY A 21 1.01 -5.14 28.43
CA GLY A 21 0.94 -5.68 29.79
C GLY A 21 -0.43 -5.51 30.46
N GLU A 22 -1.00 -4.31 30.40
CA GLU A 22 -2.24 -3.96 31.12
C GLU A 22 -3.49 -4.02 30.22
N GLY A 23 -3.31 -4.20 28.91
CA GLY A 23 -4.39 -4.20 27.93
C GLY A 23 -5.03 -2.82 27.70
N PHE A 24 -6.05 -2.79 26.86
CA PHE A 24 -6.90 -1.62 26.64
C PHE A 24 -7.85 -1.37 27.83
N PRO A 25 -8.21 -0.11 28.11
CA PRO A 25 -9.15 0.25 29.17
C PRO A 25 -10.53 -0.39 28.99
N GLU A 26 -11.11 -0.95 30.06
CA GLU A 26 -12.39 -1.68 30.00
C GLU A 26 -13.59 -0.82 29.58
N GLU A 27 -13.50 0.51 29.73
CA GLU A 27 -14.50 1.48 29.27
C GLU A 27 -14.77 1.45 27.76
N PHE A 28 -13.86 0.85 26.98
CA PHE A 28 -13.98 0.68 25.53
C PHE A 28 -14.49 -0.72 25.11
N CYS A 29 -14.83 -1.59 26.06
CA CYS A 29 -15.30 -2.95 25.79
C CYS A 29 -16.53 -2.94 24.85
N GLY A 30 -16.42 -3.63 23.70
CA GLY A 30 -17.46 -3.69 22.68
C GLY A 30 -17.81 -2.36 22.00
N ARG A 31 -16.94 -1.35 22.04
CA ARG A 31 -17.21 0.00 21.50
C ARG A 31 -16.41 0.35 20.26
N ALA A 32 -15.29 -0.33 20.01
CA ALA A 32 -14.42 -0.03 18.87
C ALA A 32 -14.92 -0.71 17.58
N ASP A 33 -15.06 0.05 16.50
CA ASP A 33 -15.34 -0.50 15.16
C ASP A 33 -14.08 -1.14 14.55
N SER A 34 -12.92 -0.56 14.84
CA SER A 34 -11.63 -1.02 14.35
C SER A 34 -10.50 -0.74 15.33
N ILE A 35 -9.46 -1.58 15.30
CA ILE A 35 -8.23 -1.40 16.08
C ILE A 35 -7.03 -1.53 15.15
N PHE A 36 -6.08 -0.62 15.30
CA PHE A 36 -4.79 -0.66 14.62
C PHE A 36 -3.67 -0.84 15.65
N LEU A 37 -2.79 -1.82 15.43
CA LEU A 37 -1.65 -2.13 16.29
C LEU A 37 -0.36 -1.91 15.53
N ASP A 38 0.45 -0.96 16.01
CA ASP A 38 1.85 -0.77 15.62
C ASP A 38 2.70 -0.91 16.88
N LEU A 39 3.04 -2.17 17.18
CA LEU A 39 3.70 -2.58 18.42
C LEU A 39 4.81 -3.58 18.09
N PRO A 40 5.85 -3.70 18.95
CA PRO A 40 6.87 -4.72 18.79
C PRO A 40 6.34 -6.14 19.03
N GLN A 41 5.36 -6.31 19.93
CA GLN A 41 4.77 -7.60 20.30
C GLN A 41 3.22 -7.56 20.22
N PRO A 42 2.63 -7.40 19.02
CA PRO A 42 1.19 -7.20 18.86
C PRO A 42 0.36 -8.38 19.40
N TRP A 43 0.91 -9.61 19.36
CA TRP A 43 0.25 -10.81 19.89
C TRP A 43 -0.12 -10.73 21.38
N LEU A 44 0.57 -9.91 22.18
CA LEU A 44 0.22 -9.70 23.60
C LEU A 44 -1.03 -8.81 23.76
N ALA A 45 -1.23 -7.85 22.85
CA ALA A 45 -2.35 -6.92 22.90
C ALA A 45 -3.62 -7.48 22.23
N ILE A 46 -3.50 -8.44 21.31
CA ILE A 46 -4.63 -9.02 20.54
C ILE A 46 -5.77 -9.54 21.44
N PRO A 47 -5.53 -10.29 22.54
CA PRO A 47 -6.62 -10.77 23.40
C PRO A 47 -7.40 -9.63 24.07
N SER A 48 -6.71 -8.55 24.44
CA SER A 48 -7.36 -7.36 24.99
C SER A 48 -8.11 -6.59 23.91
N ALA A 49 -7.50 -6.41 22.73
CA ALA A 49 -8.11 -5.75 21.57
C ALA A 49 -9.42 -6.44 21.14
N ALA A 50 -9.46 -7.77 21.18
CA ALA A 50 -10.66 -8.55 20.87
C ALA A 50 -11.87 -8.18 21.75
N LYS A 51 -11.64 -7.86 23.03
CA LYS A 51 -12.70 -7.43 23.96
C LYS A 51 -13.24 -6.04 23.63
N MET A 52 -12.41 -5.18 23.06
CA MET A 52 -12.76 -3.79 22.76
C MET A 52 -13.57 -3.67 21.46
N LEU A 53 -13.37 -4.61 20.53
CA LEU A 53 -14.05 -4.60 19.24
C LEU A 53 -15.54 -4.96 19.39
N LYS A 54 -16.38 -4.26 18.62
CA LYS A 54 -17.76 -4.67 18.34
C LYS A 54 -17.76 -6.02 17.59
N PRO A 55 -18.89 -6.76 17.60
CA PRO A 55 -19.07 -7.91 16.72
C PRO A 55 -18.75 -7.53 15.27
N ASP A 56 -18.01 -8.39 14.57
CA ASP A 56 -17.51 -8.16 13.20
C ASP A 56 -16.53 -6.97 13.05
N GLY A 57 -16.03 -6.43 14.16
CA GLY A 57 -15.02 -5.37 14.18
C GLY A 57 -13.69 -5.81 13.56
N THR A 58 -12.95 -4.85 13.00
CA THR A 58 -11.71 -5.14 12.25
C THR A 58 -10.47 -4.85 13.09
N LEU A 59 -9.54 -5.80 13.12
CA LEU A 59 -8.20 -5.60 13.66
C LEU A 59 -7.20 -5.53 12.52
N CYS A 60 -6.29 -4.56 12.58
CA CYS A 60 -5.12 -4.47 11.71
C CYS A 60 -3.86 -4.42 12.57
N SER A 61 -2.89 -5.28 12.27
CA SER A 61 -1.56 -5.28 12.91
C SER A 61 -0.51 -5.00 11.86
N PHE A 62 0.31 -3.98 12.11
CA PHE A 62 1.53 -3.71 11.37
C PHE A 62 2.71 -4.46 12.01
N SER A 63 3.58 -5.06 11.21
CA SER A 63 4.80 -5.71 11.69
C SER A 63 5.89 -5.73 10.62
N PRO A 64 7.12 -5.25 10.90
CA PRO A 64 8.21 -5.25 9.93
C PRO A 64 8.79 -6.65 9.67
N CYS A 65 8.72 -7.58 10.63
CA CYS A 65 9.30 -8.91 10.50
C CYS A 65 8.23 -9.98 10.31
N ILE A 66 8.50 -10.97 9.45
CA ILE A 66 7.53 -12.04 9.16
C ILE A 66 7.27 -12.94 10.38
N GLU A 67 8.25 -13.09 11.27
CA GLU A 67 8.12 -13.87 12.51
C GLU A 67 7.13 -13.21 13.49
N GLN A 68 7.05 -11.88 13.48
CA GLN A 68 6.05 -11.15 14.26
C GLN A 68 4.65 -11.42 13.72
N VAL A 69 4.49 -11.41 12.39
CA VAL A 69 3.23 -11.76 11.73
C VAL A 69 2.79 -13.18 12.09
N GLN A 70 3.72 -14.15 12.03
CA GLN A 70 3.43 -15.55 12.36
C GLN A 70 2.85 -15.69 13.77
N ARG A 71 3.50 -15.08 14.77
CA ARG A 71 3.04 -15.08 16.17
C ARG A 71 1.67 -14.40 16.33
N SER A 72 1.46 -13.26 15.67
CA SER A 72 0.16 -12.58 15.69
C SER A 72 -0.95 -13.44 15.10
N CYS A 73 -0.69 -14.09 13.96
CA CYS A 73 -1.65 -14.97 13.30
C CYS A 73 -2.02 -16.19 14.16
N GLU A 74 -1.10 -16.74 14.96
CA GLU A 74 -1.40 -17.82 15.90
C GLU A 74 -2.45 -17.39 16.94
N VAL A 75 -2.28 -16.20 17.52
CA VAL A 75 -3.24 -15.66 18.49
C VAL A 75 -4.56 -15.29 17.83
N LEU A 76 -4.53 -14.67 16.64
CA LEU A 76 -5.74 -14.27 15.90
C LEU A 76 -6.66 -15.44 15.57
N ARG A 77 -6.13 -16.64 15.29
CA ARG A 77 -6.94 -17.84 14.96
C ARG A 77 -7.95 -18.22 16.04
N THR A 78 -7.70 -17.85 17.29
CA THR A 78 -8.60 -18.17 18.42
C THR A 78 -9.96 -17.48 18.27
N ASN A 79 -9.97 -16.15 18.09
CA ASN A 79 -11.18 -15.33 18.19
C ASN A 79 -11.50 -14.53 16.91
N PHE A 80 -10.65 -14.59 15.89
CA PHE A 80 -10.83 -13.86 14.64
C PHE A 80 -11.03 -14.79 13.44
N THR A 81 -11.57 -14.22 12.37
CA THR A 81 -11.80 -14.82 11.06
C THR A 81 -11.25 -13.91 9.96
N ASP A 82 -11.22 -14.40 8.71
CA ASP A 82 -10.77 -13.62 7.55
C ASP A 82 -9.36 -13.01 7.74
N ILE A 83 -8.43 -13.80 8.28
CA ILE A 83 -7.06 -13.37 8.54
C ILE A 83 -6.33 -13.26 7.20
N ARG A 84 -5.92 -12.04 6.85
CA ARG A 84 -5.24 -11.72 5.59
C ARG A 84 -4.03 -10.82 5.84
N THR A 85 -2.86 -11.25 5.37
CA THR A 85 -1.62 -10.47 5.44
C THR A 85 -1.30 -9.87 4.07
N PHE A 86 -0.99 -8.59 4.05
CA PHE A 86 -0.61 -7.84 2.85
C PHE A 86 0.76 -7.19 3.04
N GLU A 87 1.46 -7.00 1.93
CA GLU A 87 2.58 -6.09 1.81
C GLU A 87 2.24 -5.10 0.69
N ILE A 88 2.47 -3.80 0.93
CA ILE A 88 2.16 -2.74 -0.05
C ILE A 88 3.48 -2.10 -0.49
N LEU A 89 3.83 -2.31 -1.77
CA LEU A 89 5.03 -1.75 -2.38
C LEU A 89 4.67 -0.56 -3.28
N LEU A 90 5.10 0.64 -2.86
CA LEU A 90 4.89 1.86 -3.63
C LEU A 90 5.99 2.02 -4.69
N ARG A 91 5.60 2.07 -5.97
CA ARG A 91 6.50 2.34 -7.10
C ARG A 91 6.11 3.64 -7.79
N THR A 92 7.00 4.64 -7.72
CA THR A 92 6.80 5.93 -8.39
C THR A 92 7.25 5.85 -9.85
N TYR A 93 6.57 6.58 -10.72
CA TYR A 93 6.89 6.70 -12.14
C TYR A 93 7.21 8.15 -12.46
N GLU A 94 8.29 8.36 -13.21
CA GLU A 94 8.64 9.63 -13.80
C GLU A 94 8.11 9.69 -15.22
N VAL A 95 7.43 10.79 -15.54
CA VAL A 95 6.92 11.05 -16.88
C VAL A 95 7.84 12.06 -17.56
N ARG A 96 8.35 11.71 -18.74
CA ARG A 96 9.22 12.57 -19.56
C ARG A 96 8.76 12.56 -21.00
N GLU A 97 8.81 13.71 -21.65
CA GLU A 97 8.68 13.77 -23.10
C GLU A 97 10.03 13.46 -23.74
N VAL A 98 10.07 12.40 -24.54
CA VAL A 98 11.26 11.99 -25.28
C VAL A 98 11.00 12.20 -26.76
N LYS A 99 11.88 12.95 -27.41
CA LYS A 99 11.98 12.94 -28.86
C LYS A 99 12.79 11.71 -29.24
N MET A 100 12.16 10.76 -29.92
CA MET A 100 12.91 9.70 -30.56
C MET A 100 13.64 10.33 -31.74
N ASP A 101 14.96 10.48 -31.62
CA ASP A 101 15.80 10.74 -32.77
C ASP A 101 15.79 9.46 -33.61
N ALA A 102 15.31 9.56 -34.85
CA ALA A 102 15.42 8.47 -35.80
C ALA A 102 16.92 8.15 -35.95
N CYS A 103 17.31 6.91 -35.65
CA CYS A 103 18.64 6.42 -35.97
C CYS A 103 18.90 6.71 -37.45
N ARG A 104 19.79 7.66 -37.75
CA ARG A 104 20.43 7.73 -39.07
C ARG A 104 21.42 6.58 -39.13
N ASP A 105 20.92 5.41 -39.49
CA ASP A 105 21.76 4.32 -39.96
C ASP A 105 22.41 4.77 -41.28
N SER A 106 23.57 5.42 -41.19
CA SER A 106 24.51 5.40 -42.29
C SER A 106 25.19 4.03 -42.29
N ASN A 107 24.46 3.02 -42.77
CA ASN A 107 24.99 1.83 -43.43
C ASN A 107 23.84 1.14 -44.18
N ASN A 108 24.00 1.06 -45.51
CA ASN A 108 23.18 0.25 -46.40
C ASN A 108 23.22 -1.21 -45.95
N GLU A 109 22.23 -1.66 -45.18
CA GLU A 109 21.77 -3.05 -45.20
C GLU A 109 20.38 -3.14 -44.55
N SER A 110 19.41 -3.58 -45.34
CA SER A 110 17.97 -3.57 -45.02
C SER A 110 17.56 -4.62 -43.99
N PRO A 111 16.83 -4.27 -42.91
CA PRO A 111 16.10 -5.24 -42.10
C PRO A 111 14.61 -5.29 -42.48
N LYS A 112 14.08 -6.51 -42.65
CA LYS A 112 12.68 -6.82 -42.98
C LYS A 112 11.74 -6.36 -41.84
N LYS A 113 10.73 -5.55 -42.16
CA LYS A 113 9.67 -5.14 -41.21
C LYS A 113 8.63 -6.26 -40.99
N PRO A 114 8.10 -6.47 -39.77
CA PRO A 114 6.96 -7.36 -39.54
C PRO A 114 5.65 -6.70 -40.00
N PRO A 115 4.61 -7.49 -40.34
CA PRO A 115 3.40 -6.95 -40.96
C PRO A 115 2.47 -6.32 -39.91
N CYS A 116 2.27 -4.99 -39.98
CA CYS A 116 1.19 -4.31 -39.29
C CYS A 116 0.03 -4.02 -40.24
N LYS A 117 -1.19 -4.34 -39.81
CA LYS A 117 -2.43 -4.17 -40.58
C LYS A 117 -2.69 -2.68 -40.87
N ARG A 118 -2.95 -2.42 -42.16
CA ARG A 118 -3.17 -1.12 -42.80
C ARG A 118 -4.47 -0.46 -42.31
N ARG A 119 -4.40 0.75 -41.74
CA ARG A 119 -5.56 1.66 -41.58
C ARG A 119 -5.33 2.84 -42.54
N GLN A 120 -6.31 3.11 -43.40
CA GLN A 120 -6.24 4.11 -44.48
C GLN A 120 -6.01 5.53 -43.94
N MET A 121 -5.05 6.24 -44.55
CA MET A 121 -4.82 7.68 -44.44
C MET A 121 -5.56 8.41 -45.58
N ILE A 122 -6.16 9.56 -45.27
CA ILE A 122 -6.59 10.55 -46.26
C ILE A 122 -5.78 11.83 -46.02
N GLY A 123 -5.14 12.33 -47.08
CA GLY A 123 -4.75 13.74 -47.23
C GLY A 123 -3.25 14.05 -47.11
N ALA A 124 -2.60 14.30 -48.25
CA ALA A 124 -1.23 14.78 -48.38
C ALA A 124 -1.15 16.32 -48.32
N ASN A 125 -0.15 16.90 -47.63
CA ASN A 125 1.05 17.52 -48.21
C ASN A 125 1.78 18.45 -47.22
N ASN A 126 3.09 18.60 -47.49
CA ASN A 126 4.07 19.57 -47.00
C ASN A 126 4.82 19.23 -45.70
N GLY A 127 6.15 19.29 -45.85
CA GLY A 127 7.13 18.85 -44.88
C GLY A 127 7.23 19.76 -43.67
N ASP A 128 7.35 19.10 -42.53
CA ASP A 128 8.33 19.37 -41.49
C ASP A 128 8.42 18.05 -40.71
N ASP A 129 9.62 17.47 -40.63
CA ASP A 129 9.87 16.23 -39.87
C ASP A 129 9.87 16.56 -38.37
N ILE A 130 8.70 16.96 -37.87
CA ILE A 130 8.47 17.20 -36.45
C ILE A 130 8.25 15.82 -35.84
N SER A 131 9.33 15.20 -35.40
CA SER A 131 9.31 14.12 -34.41
C SER A 131 8.38 14.57 -33.27
N SER A 132 7.14 14.06 -33.29
CA SER A 132 6.15 14.39 -32.28
C SER A 132 6.69 13.87 -30.94
N PRO A 133 6.78 14.70 -29.90
CA PRO A 133 7.31 14.26 -28.61
C PRO A 133 6.48 13.06 -28.12
N THR A 134 7.15 11.95 -27.85
CA THR A 134 6.51 10.77 -27.30
C THR A 134 6.59 10.86 -25.79
N VAL A 135 5.44 10.83 -25.11
CA VAL A 135 5.40 10.78 -23.64
C VAL A 135 5.83 9.38 -23.20
N MET A 136 6.87 9.31 -22.38
CA MET A 136 7.38 8.09 -21.77
C MET A 136 7.18 8.14 -20.26
N ALA A 137 6.54 7.11 -19.69
CA ALA A 137 6.50 6.89 -18.25
C ALA A 137 7.49 5.77 -17.90
N LYS A 138 8.52 6.11 -17.12
CA LYS A 138 9.53 5.15 -16.66
C LYS A 138 9.45 5.05 -15.14
N PRO A 139 9.55 3.85 -14.54
CA PRO A 139 9.67 3.76 -13.09
C PRO A 139 10.89 4.52 -12.57
N SER A 140 10.74 5.21 -11.45
CA SER A 140 11.84 5.86 -10.75
C SER A 140 12.96 4.84 -10.48
N SER A 141 14.21 5.28 -10.59
CA SER A 141 15.39 4.47 -10.25
C SER A 141 15.51 4.21 -8.75
N GLU A 142 14.88 5.05 -7.92
CA GLU A 142 14.83 4.88 -6.48
C GLU A 142 13.53 4.13 -6.11
N ALA A 143 13.68 2.91 -5.58
CA ALA A 143 12.57 2.15 -5.02
C ALA A 143 12.63 2.25 -3.49
N ARG A 144 11.49 2.57 -2.85
CA ARG A 144 11.37 2.42 -1.40
C ARG A 144 11.40 0.93 -1.06
N GLY A 145 12.20 0.58 -0.05
CA GLY A 145 12.30 -0.79 0.44
C GLY A 145 11.03 -1.26 1.16
N HIS A 146 11.11 -2.45 1.75
CA HIS A 146 10.08 -3.00 2.61
C HIS A 146 9.82 -2.08 3.81
N THR A 147 8.55 -1.81 4.09
CA THR A 147 8.12 -1.07 5.29
C THR A 147 7.67 -2.05 6.37
N GLY A 148 6.71 -2.91 6.04
CA GLY A 148 6.18 -3.93 6.92
C GLY A 148 5.00 -4.66 6.29
N TYR A 149 4.56 -5.70 6.97
CA TYR A 149 3.35 -6.44 6.67
C TYR A 149 2.17 -5.86 7.43
N LEU A 150 1.01 -5.82 6.78
CA LEU A 150 -0.27 -5.47 7.38
C LEU A 150 -1.14 -6.72 7.46
N THR A 151 -1.43 -7.18 8.67
CA THR A 151 -2.30 -8.32 8.92
C THR A 151 -3.66 -7.85 9.40
N PHE A 152 -4.69 -8.10 8.59
CA PHE A 152 -6.08 -7.81 8.90
C PHE A 152 -6.81 -9.05 9.38
N ALA A 153 -7.76 -8.88 10.28
CA ALA A 153 -8.66 -9.93 10.73
C ALA A 153 -10.00 -9.33 11.22
N ARG A 154 -11.07 -10.12 11.21
CA ARG A 154 -12.40 -9.71 11.70
C ARG A 154 -12.77 -10.50 12.95
N LEU A 155 -13.29 -9.83 13.98
CA LEU A 155 -13.76 -10.49 15.20
C LEU A 155 -14.92 -11.43 14.86
N LYS A 156 -14.85 -12.68 15.34
CA LYS A 156 -15.93 -13.66 15.16
C LYS A 156 -17.25 -13.10 15.70
N CYS A 157 -18.31 -13.18 14.89
CA CYS A 157 -19.67 -13.01 15.39
C CYS A 157 -20.05 -14.28 16.15
N LEU A 158 -20.43 -14.14 17.43
CA LEU A 158 -21.08 -15.20 18.21
C LEU A 158 -22.56 -15.29 17.82
#